data_AF-A0A7S2FCC1-F1
#
_entry.id   AF-A0A7S2FCC1-F1
#
_cell.length_a   1.000
_cell.length_b   1.000
_cell.length_c   1.000
_cell.angle_alpha   90.00
_cell.angle_beta   90.00
_cell.angle_gamma   90.00
#
_symmetry.space_group_name_H-M   'P 1'
#
loop_
_entity.id
_entity.type
_entity.pdbx_description
1 polymer ?
#
loop_
_entity_poly.entity_id
_entity_poly.type
_entity_poly.pdbx_seq_one_letter_code
_entity_poly.pdbx_strand_id
1 'polypeptide(L)'
;IESWAIDLSWDMVARFGPSRGMPEDFYHDWCRVAVEEADHFTRLRSRLVEQEKDYGAYAVHDGLWESAYRTKDSVLSRLAVEHCVHEARGLDVMPKTIAKFQDAGDKETVELLESIIYPEEITHCGAGVKWFRSVHGRLTAREADDVSAPWFDDEVKATRNDNPASDDDDEEEDDDEGVVRRAFRHCVATYFHGQIKPPFNEEARAKANLPKAWYDPPPV
;
A
#
# COMPACT_ATOMS: atom_id res chain seq x y z
N ILE A 1 0.98 3.14 14.01
CA ILE A 1 0.92 2.93 12.55
C ILE A 1 2.35 2.94 12.03
N GLU A 2 3.09 4.04 12.21
CA GLU A 2 4.49 4.13 11.75
C GLU A 2 5.41 3.00 12.20
N SER A 3 5.35 2.56 13.47
CA SER A 3 6.19 1.45 13.92
C SER A 3 5.97 0.17 13.09
N TRP A 4 4.76 -0.05 12.60
CA TRP A 4 4.43 -1.19 11.76
C TRP A 4 4.85 -0.93 10.32
N ALA A 5 4.75 0.29 9.81
CA ALA A 5 5.25 0.65 8.48
C ALA A 5 6.77 0.44 8.36
N ILE A 6 7.52 0.72 9.43
CA ILE A 6 8.95 0.37 9.55
C ILE A 6 9.15 -1.15 9.39
N ASP A 7 8.44 -1.95 10.18
CA ASP A 7 8.56 -3.41 10.15
C ASP A 7 8.16 -3.99 8.79
N LEU A 8 7.09 -3.48 8.19
CA LEU A 8 6.60 -3.89 6.87
C LEU A 8 7.60 -3.55 5.77
N SER A 9 8.21 -2.37 5.81
CA SER A 9 9.25 -1.99 4.86
C SER A 9 10.47 -2.91 4.97
N TRP A 10 10.90 -3.27 6.17
CA TRP A 10 11.96 -4.27 6.35
C TRP A 10 11.52 -5.69 5.98
N ASP A 11 10.25 -6.04 6.16
CA ASP A 11 9.68 -7.32 5.68
C ASP A 11 9.80 -7.43 4.16
N MET A 12 9.56 -6.34 3.42
CA MET A 12 9.77 -6.32 1.96
C MET A 12 11.20 -6.66 1.57
N VAL A 13 12.17 -6.01 2.22
CA VAL A 13 13.61 -6.25 2.03
C VAL A 13 13.97 -7.71 2.36
N ALA A 14 13.63 -8.18 3.56
CA ALA A 14 14.13 -9.45 4.07
C ALA A 14 13.40 -10.67 3.48
N ARG A 15 12.07 -10.60 3.36
CA ARG A 15 11.23 -11.72 2.95
C ARG A 15 11.21 -11.91 1.43
N PHE A 16 11.01 -10.82 0.70
CA PHE A 16 10.74 -10.89 -0.73
C PHE A 16 11.94 -10.51 -1.58
N GLY A 17 12.81 -9.62 -1.12
CA GLY A 17 13.98 -9.16 -1.88
C GLY A 17 14.82 -10.31 -2.44
N PRO A 18 15.48 -11.13 -1.59
CA PRO A 18 16.35 -12.21 -2.06
C PRO A 18 15.57 -13.34 -2.75
N SER A 19 14.44 -13.74 -2.19
CA SER A 19 13.67 -14.90 -2.67
C SER A 19 13.05 -14.68 -4.06
N ARG A 20 12.72 -13.43 -4.41
CA ARG A 20 12.18 -13.08 -5.73
C ARG A 20 13.25 -12.54 -6.69
N GLY A 21 14.48 -12.33 -6.22
CA GLY A 21 15.58 -11.76 -6.99
C GLY A 21 15.30 -10.31 -7.38
N MET A 22 14.87 -9.49 -6.42
CA MET A 22 14.54 -8.08 -6.67
C MET A 22 15.79 -7.26 -7.02
N PRO A 23 15.68 -6.23 -7.89
CA PRO A 23 16.81 -5.37 -8.25
C PRO A 23 17.22 -4.48 -7.07
N GLU A 24 18.39 -3.84 -7.18
CA GLU A 24 18.92 -2.95 -6.15
C GLU A 24 17.93 -1.83 -5.76
N ASP A 25 17.27 -1.22 -6.75
CA ASP A 25 16.29 -0.15 -6.54
C ASP A 25 15.15 -0.54 -5.59
N PHE A 26 14.78 -1.83 -5.54
CA PHE A 26 13.76 -2.32 -4.61
C PHE A 26 14.22 -2.16 -3.16
N TYR A 27 15.48 -2.53 -2.89
CA TYR A 27 16.04 -2.39 -1.55
C TYR A 27 16.22 -0.91 -1.19
N HIS A 28 16.65 -0.08 -2.14
CA HIS A 28 16.78 1.36 -1.90
C HIS A 28 15.44 2.01 -1.54
N ASP A 29 14.38 1.71 -2.28
CA ASP A 29 13.05 2.25 -2.00
C ASP A 29 12.55 1.83 -0.62
N TRP A 30 12.61 0.53 -0.27
CA TRP A 30 12.11 0.07 1.03
C TRP A 30 12.99 0.47 2.21
N CYS A 31 14.31 0.57 2.04
CA CYS A 31 15.19 1.15 3.05
C CYS A 31 14.87 2.63 3.27
N ARG A 32 14.59 3.39 2.21
CA ARG A 32 14.18 4.79 2.32
C ARG A 32 12.87 4.92 3.09
N VAL A 33 11.82 4.19 2.66
CA VAL A 33 10.52 4.20 3.36
C VAL A 33 10.69 3.82 4.83
N ALA A 34 11.45 2.78 5.14
CA ALA A 34 11.69 2.38 6.54
C ALA A 34 12.36 3.48 7.39
N VAL A 35 13.26 4.28 6.79
CA VAL A 35 13.94 5.39 7.48
C VAL A 35 13.00 6.57 7.66
N GLU A 36 12.24 6.94 6.64
CA GLU A 36 11.23 8.00 6.69
C GLU A 36 10.17 7.67 7.76
N GLU A 37 9.68 6.43 7.80
CA GLU A 37 8.71 5.98 8.81
C GLU A 37 9.29 5.95 10.23
N ALA A 38 10.59 5.68 10.37
CA ALA A 38 11.26 5.80 11.66
C ALA A 38 11.36 7.25 12.14
N ASP A 39 11.55 8.20 11.22
CA ASP A 39 11.52 9.63 11.53
C ASP A 39 10.10 10.08 11.88
N HIS A 40 9.09 9.68 11.09
CA HIS A 40 7.67 9.90 11.39
C HIS A 40 7.32 9.40 12.80
N PHE A 41 7.64 8.15 13.11
CA PHE A 41 7.43 7.55 14.42
C PHE A 41 8.05 8.39 15.53
N THR A 42 9.31 8.79 15.36
CA THR A 42 10.06 9.54 16.37
C THR A 42 9.45 10.92 16.62
N ARG A 43 9.04 11.62 15.57
CA ARG A 43 8.40 12.95 15.67
C ARG A 43 7.00 12.86 16.28
N LEU A 44 6.17 11.93 15.83
CA LEU A 44 4.83 11.72 16.37
C LEU A 44 4.87 11.27 17.83
N ARG A 45 5.81 10.40 18.20
CA ARG A 45 6.04 10.02 19.60
C ARG A 45 6.46 11.23 20.44
N SER A 46 7.30 12.11 19.90
CA SER A 46 7.69 13.35 20.60
C SER A 46 6.46 14.23 20.89
N ARG A 47 5.53 14.37 19.91
CA ARG A 47 4.25 15.07 20.12
C ARG A 47 3.41 14.42 21.24
N LEU A 48 3.38 13.08 21.33
CA LEU A 48 2.69 12.37 22.42
C LEU A 48 3.32 12.64 23.79
N VAL A 49 4.65 12.65 23.87
CA VAL A 49 5.40 12.91 25.11
C VAL A 49 5.12 14.31 25.65
N GLU A 50 4.99 15.31 24.78
CA GLU A 50 4.58 16.66 25.18
C GLU A 50 3.19 16.73 25.79
N GLN A 51 2.32 15.76 25.50
CA GLN A 51 1.00 15.60 26.10
C GLN A 51 0.99 14.64 27.29
N GLU A 52 2.16 14.37 27.89
CA GLU A 52 2.34 13.44 29.01
C GLU A 52 1.88 12.00 28.69
N LYS A 53 1.96 11.60 27.42
CA LYS A 53 1.69 10.25 26.92
C LYS A 53 2.94 9.64 26.30
N ASP A 54 2.89 8.36 25.98
CA ASP A 54 3.96 7.71 25.23
C ASP A 54 3.37 6.68 24.25
N TYR A 55 4.19 6.13 23.36
CA TYR A 55 3.82 5.03 22.50
C TYR A 55 3.24 3.86 23.32
N GLY A 56 2.06 3.38 22.90
CA GLY A 56 1.29 2.36 23.63
C GLY A 56 0.32 2.90 24.68
N ALA A 57 0.23 4.23 24.89
CA ALA A 57 -0.73 4.82 25.82
C ALA A 57 -2.20 4.71 25.36
N TYR A 58 -2.44 4.49 24.07
CA TYR A 58 -3.78 4.35 23.48
C TYR A 58 -3.91 3.00 22.79
N ALA A 59 -5.09 2.40 22.91
CA ALA A 59 -5.41 1.15 22.22
C ALA A 59 -5.46 1.38 20.70
N VAL A 60 -4.89 0.43 19.96
CA VAL A 60 -4.96 0.36 18.49
C VAL A 60 -5.50 -1.00 18.09
N HIS A 61 -6.01 -1.12 16.87
CA HIS A 61 -6.47 -2.38 16.31
C HIS A 61 -5.33 -3.12 15.59
N ASP A 62 -5.40 -4.45 15.52
CA ASP A 62 -4.37 -5.30 14.89
C ASP A 62 -4.51 -5.46 13.36
N GLY A 63 -5.40 -4.68 12.72
CA GLY A 63 -5.78 -4.89 11.32
C GLY A 63 -4.63 -4.90 10.30
N LEU A 64 -3.60 -4.06 10.46
CA LEU A 64 -2.41 -4.08 9.60
C LEU A 64 -1.59 -5.37 9.82
N TRP A 65 -1.48 -5.87 11.05
CA TRP A 65 -0.78 -7.14 11.31
C TRP A 65 -1.56 -8.35 10.76
N GLU A 66 -2.89 -8.31 10.85
CA GLU A 66 -3.75 -9.33 10.24
C GLU A 66 -3.61 -9.36 8.71
N SER A 67 -3.69 -8.20 8.06
CA SER A 67 -3.44 -8.05 6.62
C SER A 67 -2.03 -8.53 6.25
N ALA A 68 -1.04 -8.20 7.08
CA ALA A 68 0.33 -8.58 6.88
C ALA A 68 0.54 -10.08 6.95
N TYR A 69 -0.06 -10.73 7.94
CA TYR A 69 0.03 -12.17 8.11
C TYR A 69 -0.64 -12.91 6.94
N ARG A 70 -1.77 -12.40 6.45
CA ARG A 70 -2.51 -13.02 5.34
C ARG A 70 -1.82 -12.89 3.99
N THR A 71 -1.01 -11.85 3.82
CA THR A 71 -0.27 -11.59 2.58
C THR A 71 1.19 -12.06 2.65
N LYS A 72 1.63 -12.66 3.75
CA LYS A 72 3.04 -13.02 4.00
C LYS A 72 3.66 -13.92 2.94
N ASP A 73 2.86 -14.73 2.26
CA ASP A 73 3.34 -15.69 1.27
C ASP A 73 3.32 -15.11 -0.17
N SER A 74 2.76 -13.91 -0.36
CA SER A 74 2.61 -13.27 -1.67
C SER A 74 3.11 -11.83 -1.70
N VAL A 75 4.18 -11.56 -2.48
CA VAL A 75 4.70 -10.19 -2.63
C VAL A 75 3.71 -9.29 -3.35
N LEU A 76 2.94 -9.82 -4.31
CA LEU A 76 1.99 -9.06 -5.08
C LEU A 76 0.80 -8.63 -4.20
N SER A 77 0.26 -9.56 -3.41
CA SER A 77 -0.83 -9.27 -2.47
C SER A 77 -0.36 -8.37 -1.32
N ARG A 78 0.89 -8.55 -0.84
CA ARG A 78 1.52 -7.67 0.13
C ARG A 78 1.58 -6.23 -0.35
N LEU A 79 2.09 -6.02 -1.57
CA LEU A 79 2.19 -4.71 -2.19
C LEU A 79 0.81 -4.07 -2.36
N ALA A 80 -0.18 -4.82 -2.86
CA ALA A 80 -1.53 -4.31 -3.05
C ALA A 80 -2.19 -3.88 -1.73
N VAL A 81 -2.11 -4.71 -0.69
CA VAL A 81 -2.84 -4.47 0.55
C VAL A 81 -2.11 -3.46 1.45
N GLU A 82 -0.85 -3.72 1.78
CA GLU A 82 -0.10 -2.87 2.70
C GLU A 82 0.37 -1.59 2.01
N HIS A 83 1.13 -1.72 0.93
CA HIS A 83 1.85 -0.59 0.37
C HIS A 83 1.07 0.23 -0.67
N CYS A 84 -0.14 -0.21 -1.05
CA CYS A 84 -1.05 0.58 -1.88
C CYS A 84 -2.31 0.96 -1.09
N VAL A 85 -3.10 -0.01 -0.62
CA VAL A 85 -4.40 0.29 0.03
C VAL A 85 -4.23 0.98 1.39
N HIS A 86 -3.36 0.47 2.26
CA HIS A 86 -3.17 1.09 3.59
C HIS A 86 -2.50 2.48 3.48
N GLU A 87 -1.49 2.63 2.62
CA GLU A 87 -0.87 3.94 2.31
C GLU A 87 -1.90 4.93 1.74
N ALA A 88 -2.66 4.53 0.71
CA ALA A 88 -3.68 5.40 0.10
C ALA A 88 -4.79 5.79 1.09
N ARG A 89 -5.09 4.95 2.07
CA ARG A 89 -6.01 5.28 3.16
C ARG A 89 -5.44 6.34 4.09
N GLY A 90 -4.12 6.35 4.32
CA GLY A 90 -3.41 7.46 4.97
C GLY A 90 -3.69 8.78 4.25
N LEU A 91 -3.55 8.79 2.92
CA LEU A 91 -3.82 9.97 2.07
C LEU A 91 -5.26 10.49 2.16
N ASP A 92 -6.24 9.60 2.31
CA ASP A 92 -7.66 9.99 2.43
C ASP A 92 -7.98 10.58 3.82
N VAL A 93 -7.30 10.09 4.86
CA VAL A 93 -7.56 10.45 6.26
C VAL A 93 -6.77 11.69 6.68
N MET A 94 -5.59 11.91 6.10
CA MET A 94 -4.67 12.98 6.50
C MET A 94 -5.30 14.38 6.49
N PRO A 95 -6.03 14.82 5.43
CA PRO A 95 -6.61 16.17 5.40
C PRO A 95 -7.59 16.42 6.57
N LYS A 96 -8.40 15.42 6.92
CA LYS A 96 -9.33 15.52 8.06
C LYS A 96 -8.59 15.50 9.40
N THR A 97 -7.47 14.79 9.48
CA THR A 97 -6.64 14.73 10.69
C THR A 97 -5.94 16.07 10.93
N ILE A 98 -5.36 16.66 9.88
CA ILE A 98 -4.76 18.00 9.92
C ILE A 98 -5.79 19.04 10.37
N ALA A 99 -6.98 19.06 9.75
CA ALA A 99 -8.04 20.00 10.12
C ALA A 99 -8.42 19.93 11.61
N LYS A 100 -8.45 18.72 12.20
CA LYS A 100 -8.74 18.54 13.64
C LYS A 100 -7.65 19.14 14.52
N PHE A 101 -6.37 18.96 14.20
CA PHE A 101 -5.28 19.56 14.96
C PHE A 101 -5.26 21.08 14.79
N GLN A 102 -5.59 21.57 13.60
CA GLN A 102 -5.75 23.00 13.33
C GLN A 102 -6.87 23.62 14.18
N ASP A 103 -8.05 23.00 14.24
CA ASP A 103 -9.17 23.44 15.07
C ASP A 103 -8.84 23.39 16.57
N ALA A 104 -8.00 22.43 16.99
CA ALA A 104 -7.49 22.34 18.35
C ALA A 104 -6.36 23.35 18.67
N GLY A 105 -5.85 24.07 17.66
CA GLY A 105 -4.77 25.04 17.81
C GLY A 105 -3.37 24.44 17.95
N ASP A 106 -3.19 23.14 17.67
CA ASP A 106 -1.90 22.44 17.70
C ASP A 106 -1.13 22.66 16.40
N LYS A 107 -0.50 23.83 16.30
CA LYS A 107 0.19 24.28 15.08
C LYS A 107 1.42 23.44 14.77
N GLU A 108 2.10 22.96 15.80
CA GLU A 108 3.29 22.13 15.67
C GLU A 108 2.96 20.77 15.04
N THR A 109 1.84 20.14 15.44
CA THR A 109 1.40 18.90 14.80
C THR A 109 0.88 19.14 13.39
N VAL A 110 0.18 20.25 13.13
CA VAL A 110 -0.25 20.62 11.77
C VAL A 110 0.96 20.77 10.83
N GLU A 111 1.96 21.55 11.23
CA GLU A 111 3.18 21.75 10.45
C GLU A 111 3.89 20.42 10.19
N LEU A 112 4.06 19.57 11.21
CA LEU A 112 4.65 18.24 11.06
C LEU A 112 3.92 17.38 10.03
N LEU A 113 2.58 17.34 10.09
CA LEU A 113 1.78 16.55 9.17
C LEU A 113 1.82 17.11 7.75
N GLU A 114 1.75 18.43 7.58
CA GLU A 114 1.69 19.09 6.26
C GLU A 114 3.04 19.14 5.54
N SER A 115 4.14 19.39 6.26
CA SER A 115 5.44 19.67 5.63
C SER A 115 6.37 18.46 5.55
N ILE A 116 6.11 17.41 6.35
CA ILE A 116 6.96 16.20 6.40
C ILE A 116 6.13 14.97 6.05
N ILE A 117 5.19 14.59 6.92
CA ILE A 117 4.53 13.28 6.84
C ILE A 117 3.71 13.14 5.56
N TYR A 118 2.77 14.06 5.32
CA TYR A 118 1.85 13.92 4.20
C TYR A 118 2.52 13.91 2.81
N PRO A 119 3.54 14.75 2.52
CA PRO A 119 4.33 14.61 1.30
C PRO A 119 5.04 13.25 1.17
N GLU A 120 5.60 12.72 2.26
CA GLU A 120 6.32 11.44 2.25
C GLU A 120 5.38 10.25 2.02
N GLU A 121 4.20 10.25 2.65
CA GLU A 121 3.13 9.26 2.47
C GLU A 121 2.68 9.11 1.00
N ILE A 122 2.65 10.22 0.24
CA ILE A 122 2.37 10.18 -1.20
C ILE A 122 3.46 9.38 -1.93
N THR A 123 4.72 9.55 -1.53
CA THR A 123 5.85 8.81 -2.12
C THR A 123 5.91 7.36 -1.65
N HIS A 124 5.43 7.05 -0.43
CA HIS A 124 5.33 5.69 0.10
C HIS A 124 4.28 4.90 -0.67
N CYS A 125 3.07 5.47 -0.81
CA CYS A 125 2.04 4.92 -1.68
C CYS A 125 2.55 4.74 -3.13
N GLY A 126 3.28 5.73 -3.65
CA GLY A 126 3.88 5.67 -4.97
C GLY A 126 4.90 4.53 -5.15
N ALA A 127 5.71 4.24 -4.12
CA ALA A 127 6.63 3.11 -4.10
C ALA A 127 5.88 1.77 -4.15
N GLY A 128 4.79 1.63 -3.39
CA GLY A 128 3.92 0.46 -3.44
C GLY A 128 3.38 0.21 -4.85
N VAL A 129 2.83 1.24 -5.50
CA VAL A 129 2.29 1.13 -6.86
C VAL A 129 3.38 0.79 -7.88
N LYS A 130 4.55 1.45 -7.80
CA LYS A 130 5.70 1.17 -8.66
C LYS A 130 6.10 -0.31 -8.58
N TRP A 131 6.25 -0.84 -7.37
CA TRP A 131 6.68 -2.22 -7.18
C TRP A 131 5.58 -3.21 -7.48
N PHE A 132 4.31 -2.87 -7.28
CA PHE A 132 3.19 -3.71 -7.72
C PHE A 132 3.22 -3.92 -9.24
N ARG A 133 3.33 -2.83 -10.03
CA ARG A 133 3.48 -2.90 -11.49
C ARG A 133 4.70 -3.75 -11.90
N SER A 134 5.86 -3.47 -11.28
CA SER A 134 7.10 -4.17 -11.61
C SER A 134 7.06 -5.66 -11.29
N VAL A 135 6.57 -6.05 -10.11
CA VAL A 135 6.44 -7.45 -9.70
C VAL A 135 5.45 -8.18 -10.60
N HIS A 136 4.28 -7.58 -10.88
CA HIS A 136 3.31 -8.16 -11.80
C HIS A 136 3.93 -8.46 -13.17
N GLY A 137 4.58 -7.48 -13.81
CA GLY A 137 5.23 -7.68 -15.11
C GLY A 137 6.35 -8.73 -15.10
N ARG A 138 7.07 -8.87 -13.98
CA ARG A 138 8.09 -9.91 -13.83
C ARG A 138 7.51 -11.32 -13.64
N LEU A 139 6.35 -11.44 -12.99
CA LEU A 139 5.68 -12.72 -12.82
C LEU A 139 5.10 -13.21 -14.14
N THR A 140 4.46 -12.32 -14.91
CA THR A 140 3.91 -12.67 -16.23
C THR A 140 5.00 -13.06 -17.24
N ALA A 141 6.14 -12.37 -17.24
CA ALA A 141 7.27 -12.72 -18.10
C ALA A 141 7.88 -14.09 -17.75
N ARG A 142 7.97 -14.43 -16.45
CA ARG A 142 8.51 -15.72 -16.00
C ARG A 142 7.55 -16.89 -16.26
N GLU A 143 6.24 -16.68 -16.17
CA GLU A 143 5.24 -17.71 -16.56
C GLU A 143 5.41 -18.09 -18.04
N ALA A 144 5.64 -17.11 -18.91
CA ALA A 144 5.87 -17.37 -20.33
C ALA A 144 7.10 -18.26 -20.59
N ASP A 145 8.09 -18.25 -19.68
CA ASP A 145 9.32 -19.02 -19.78
C ASP A 145 9.26 -20.40 -19.08
N ASP A 146 8.49 -20.55 -17.99
CA ASP A 146 8.35 -21.81 -17.23
C ASP A 146 6.98 -21.96 -16.54
N VAL A 147 6.02 -22.50 -17.29
CA VAL A 147 4.64 -22.82 -16.84
C VAL A 147 4.55 -23.94 -15.78
N SER A 148 5.67 -24.54 -15.34
CA SER A 148 5.67 -25.70 -14.44
C SER A 148 6.05 -25.39 -12.98
N ALA A 149 6.39 -24.13 -12.67
CA ALA A 149 6.90 -23.74 -11.34
C ALA A 149 5.80 -23.76 -10.25
N PRO A 150 5.90 -24.62 -9.20
CA PRO A 150 4.80 -24.85 -8.24
C PRO A 150 4.48 -23.70 -7.27
N TRP A 151 5.37 -22.73 -7.13
CA TRP A 151 5.22 -21.59 -6.21
C TRP A 151 4.64 -20.33 -6.88
N PHE A 152 4.38 -20.41 -8.19
CA PHE A 152 3.85 -19.32 -9.01
C PHE A 152 2.33 -19.31 -9.13
N ASP A 153 1.70 -20.43 -8.80
CA ASP A 153 0.39 -20.77 -9.35
C ASP A 153 -0.74 -19.88 -8.78
N ASP A 154 -0.67 -19.43 -7.52
CA ASP A 154 -1.77 -18.66 -6.91
C ASP A 154 -1.67 -17.15 -7.19
N GLU A 155 -0.47 -16.59 -7.36
CA GLU A 155 -0.26 -15.16 -7.65
C GLU A 155 -0.59 -14.79 -9.11
N VAL A 156 -0.45 -15.75 -10.02
CA VAL A 156 -0.68 -15.58 -11.47
C VAL A 156 -2.08 -16.06 -11.88
N LYS A 157 -2.68 -17.05 -11.21
CA LYS A 157 -4.10 -17.38 -11.45
C LYS A 157 -5.03 -16.20 -11.11
N ALA A 158 -4.64 -15.35 -10.17
CA ALA A 158 -5.28 -14.07 -9.87
C ALA A 158 -5.30 -13.07 -11.05
N THR A 159 -4.37 -13.20 -12.00
CA THR A 159 -4.29 -12.34 -13.19
C THR A 159 -5.05 -12.92 -14.39
N ARG A 160 -5.51 -14.17 -14.30
CA ARG A 160 -6.33 -14.84 -15.32
C ARG A 160 -7.81 -14.54 -15.12
N ASN A 161 -8.46 -14.08 -16.18
CA ASN A 161 -9.91 -13.93 -16.23
C ASN A 161 -10.58 -15.30 -16.48
N ASP A 162 -10.57 -16.19 -15.48
CA ASP A 162 -11.21 -17.52 -15.60
C ASP A 162 -12.73 -17.46 -15.35
N ASN A 163 -13.33 -16.27 -15.19
CA ASN A 163 -14.77 -16.09 -15.02
C ASN A 163 -15.38 -15.21 -16.14
N PRO A 164 -15.97 -15.79 -17.20
CA PRO A 164 -16.60 -15.02 -18.28
C PRO A 164 -18.01 -14.51 -17.90
N ALA A 165 -18.24 -14.15 -16.63
CA ALA A 165 -19.60 -13.92 -16.12
C ALA A 165 -19.72 -12.60 -15.33
N SER A 166 -19.67 -11.49 -16.06
CA SER A 166 -20.58 -10.36 -15.84
C SER A 166 -20.63 -9.54 -17.13
N ASP A 167 -21.75 -9.61 -17.85
CA ASP A 167 -22.12 -8.73 -18.95
C ASP A 167 -22.44 -7.30 -18.46
N ASP A 168 -21.61 -6.75 -17.56
CA ASP A 168 -21.71 -5.36 -17.12
C ASP A 168 -20.55 -4.58 -17.74
N ASP A 169 -20.94 -3.63 -18.58
CA ASP A 169 -20.14 -2.72 -19.40
C ASP A 169 -19.11 -1.89 -18.59
N ASP A 170 -17.96 -2.46 -18.26
CA ASP A 170 -16.74 -1.68 -18.07
C ASP A 170 -15.79 -1.98 -19.23
N GLU A 171 -15.68 -1.01 -20.14
CA GLU A 171 -14.69 -0.93 -21.23
C GLU A 171 -13.25 -0.82 -20.65
N GLU A 172 -12.83 -1.71 -19.74
CA GLU A 172 -11.42 -1.79 -19.39
C GLU A 172 -10.66 -2.36 -20.57
N GLU A 173 -9.91 -1.47 -21.23
CA GLU A 173 -8.97 -1.82 -22.28
C GLU A 173 -8.12 -3.02 -21.84
N ASP A 174 -7.96 -3.99 -22.74
CA ASP A 174 -7.11 -5.17 -22.52
C ASP A 174 -5.63 -4.81 -22.76
N ASP A 175 -5.26 -3.59 -22.35
CA ASP A 175 -3.92 -3.05 -22.41
C ASP A 175 -3.10 -3.49 -21.19
N ASP A 176 -1.79 -3.27 -21.24
CA ASP A 176 -0.86 -3.71 -20.20
C ASP A 176 -1.25 -3.14 -18.81
N GLU A 177 -1.76 -1.90 -18.75
CA GLU A 177 -2.19 -1.28 -17.49
C GLU A 177 -3.52 -1.89 -16.99
N GLY A 178 -4.46 -2.21 -17.86
CA GLY A 178 -5.71 -2.88 -17.53
C GLY A 178 -5.51 -4.23 -16.87
N VAL A 179 -4.57 -5.03 -17.38
CA VAL A 179 -4.19 -6.32 -16.75
C VAL A 179 -3.67 -6.10 -15.33
N VAL A 180 -2.80 -5.10 -15.13
CA VAL A 180 -2.26 -4.79 -13.80
C VAL A 180 -3.36 -4.32 -12.83
N ARG A 181 -4.28 -3.46 -13.29
CA ARG A 181 -5.41 -2.98 -12.47
C ARG A 181 -6.31 -4.13 -12.02
N ARG A 182 -6.61 -5.08 -12.91
CA ARG A 182 -7.40 -6.28 -12.56
C ARG A 182 -6.69 -7.14 -11.52
N ALA A 183 -5.38 -7.37 -11.67
CA ALA A 183 -4.59 -8.09 -10.68
C ALA A 183 -4.59 -7.39 -9.31
N PHE A 184 -4.50 -6.05 -9.30
CA PHE A 184 -4.59 -5.25 -8.08
C PHE A 184 -5.94 -5.45 -7.40
N ARG A 185 -7.04 -5.23 -8.13
CA ARG A 185 -8.40 -5.39 -7.58
C ARG A 185 -8.64 -6.80 -7.07
N HIS A 186 -8.15 -7.84 -7.76
CA HIS A 186 -8.24 -9.22 -7.30
C HIS A 186 -7.50 -9.42 -5.97
N CYS A 187 -6.25 -8.93 -5.86
CA CYS A 187 -5.49 -9.00 -4.61
C CYS A 187 -6.23 -8.30 -3.48
N VAL A 188 -6.79 -7.12 -3.74
CA VAL A 188 -7.53 -6.35 -2.74
C VAL A 188 -8.81 -7.08 -2.32
N ALA A 189 -9.65 -7.53 -3.25
CA ALA A 189 -10.88 -8.27 -2.94
C ALA A 189 -10.62 -9.56 -2.16
N THR A 190 -9.49 -10.24 -2.43
CA THR A 190 -9.14 -11.49 -1.75
C THR A 190 -8.49 -11.26 -0.39
N TYR A 191 -7.62 -10.25 -0.27
CA TYR A 191 -6.72 -10.09 0.87
C TYR A 191 -6.97 -8.86 1.74
N PHE A 192 -7.88 -7.95 1.38
CA PHE A 192 -8.24 -6.83 2.25
C PHE A 192 -9.59 -7.06 2.95
N HIS A 193 -9.57 -7.24 4.28
CA HIS A 193 -10.78 -7.44 5.10
C HIS A 193 -11.28 -6.14 5.74
N GLY A 194 -11.37 -5.09 4.93
CA GLY A 194 -11.86 -3.77 5.35
C GLY A 194 -12.78 -3.14 4.32
N GLN A 195 -13.29 -1.94 4.62
CA GLN A 195 -14.10 -1.18 3.66
C GLN A 195 -13.23 -0.13 2.97
N ILE A 196 -13.12 -0.22 1.64
CA ILE A 196 -12.56 0.86 0.80
C ILE A 196 -13.72 1.75 0.39
N LYS A 197 -13.91 2.86 1.10
CA LYS A 197 -15.07 3.74 0.89
C LYS A 197 -14.67 5.20 0.71
N PRO A 198 -15.39 5.92 -0.17
CA PRO A 198 -15.19 7.36 -0.39
C PRO A 198 -15.56 8.19 0.86
N PRO A 199 -15.17 9.48 0.89
CA PRO A 199 -14.46 10.22 -0.16
C PRO A 199 -12.97 9.86 -0.23
N PHE A 200 -12.48 9.63 -1.44
CA PHE A 200 -11.05 9.44 -1.70
C PHE A 200 -10.37 10.78 -1.98
N ASN A 201 -9.10 10.89 -1.61
CA ASN A 201 -8.25 11.99 -1.98
C ASN A 201 -7.67 11.76 -3.38
N GLU A 202 -8.50 12.01 -4.41
CA GLU A 202 -8.17 11.73 -5.80
C GLU A 202 -6.88 12.43 -6.25
N GLU A 203 -6.63 13.65 -5.79
CA GLU A 203 -5.41 14.41 -6.13
C GLU A 203 -4.15 13.74 -5.57
N ALA A 204 -4.14 13.38 -4.27
CA ALA A 204 -2.99 12.75 -3.65
C ALA A 204 -2.76 11.33 -4.18
N ARG A 205 -3.83 10.55 -4.36
CA ARG A 205 -3.74 9.21 -4.96
C ARG A 205 -3.22 9.27 -6.40
N ALA A 206 -3.64 10.26 -7.20
CA ALA A 206 -3.10 10.48 -8.54
C ALA A 206 -1.60 10.82 -8.51
N LYS A 207 -1.14 11.66 -7.56
CA LYS A 207 0.29 11.93 -7.35
C LYS A 207 1.08 10.67 -6.96
N ALA A 208 0.45 9.74 -6.27
CA ALA A 208 0.99 8.42 -5.97
C ALA A 208 0.86 7.39 -7.11
N ASN A 209 0.43 7.81 -8.31
CA ASN A 209 0.18 6.95 -9.47
C ASN A 209 -0.91 5.88 -9.27
N LEU A 210 -1.83 6.09 -8.33
CA LEU A 210 -3.02 5.27 -8.06
C LEU A 210 -4.30 6.04 -8.44
N PRO A 211 -4.53 6.35 -9.73
CA PRO A 211 -5.72 7.10 -10.13
C PRO A 211 -7.00 6.29 -9.90
N LYS A 212 -8.14 6.98 -9.99
CA LYS A 212 -9.49 6.44 -9.79
C LYS A 212 -9.75 5.10 -10.47
N ALA A 213 -9.24 4.91 -11.69
CA ALA A 213 -9.36 3.66 -12.42
C ALA A 213 -8.85 2.44 -11.63
N TRP A 214 -7.94 2.56 -10.66
CA TRP A 214 -7.46 1.41 -9.89
C TRP A 214 -8.47 0.86 -8.87
N TYR A 215 -9.44 1.67 -8.44
CA TYR A 215 -10.36 1.35 -7.34
C TYR A 215 -11.83 1.66 -7.66
N ASP A 216 -12.15 1.94 -8.92
CA ASP A 216 -13.52 2.06 -9.42
C ASP A 216 -13.88 0.85 -10.31
N PRO A 217 -15.08 0.26 -10.16
CA PRO A 217 -15.91 0.35 -8.96
C PRO A 217 -15.15 -0.19 -7.73
N PRO A 218 -15.45 0.29 -6.50
CA PRO A 218 -14.77 -0.19 -5.31
C PRO A 218 -14.88 -1.72 -5.20
N PRO A 219 -13.79 -2.43 -4.82
CA PRO A 219 -13.83 -3.88 -4.64
C PRO A 219 -15.00 -4.29 -3.73
N VAL A 220 -15.78 -5.27 -4.18
CA VAL A 220 -17.01 -5.75 -3.51
C VAL A 220 -16.69 -6.55 -2.25
#